data_AF-A0AAV8H353-F1
#
_entry.id   AF-A0AAV8H353-F1
#
_cell.length_a   1.000
_cell.length_b   1.000
_cell.length_c   1.000
_cell.angle_alpha   90.00
_cell.angle_beta   90.00
_cell.angle_gamma   90.00
#
_symmetry.space_group_name_H-M   'P 1'
#
loop_
_entity.id
_entity.type
_entity.pdbx_description
1 polymer ?
#
loop_
_entity_poly.entity_id
_entity_poly.type
_entity_poly.pdbx_seq_one_letter_code
_entity_poly.pdbx_strand_id
1 'polypeptide(L)'
;MPMYYAVPWGIEKVVMHMKERYNNTPMYITENGYSQASNSSMTAADFVNDTERVNFIHDYLIYLNSAIRKGADVRGYFVWSLIDNFEWLFGFTLRFGLHHVDFKTQKRTPRLSAKWYSNFLKGSKIAKSVRSDLSLEY
;
A
#
# COMPACT_ATOMS: atom_id res chain seq x y z
N MET A 1 -0.24 10.40 19.61
CA MET A 1 -0.46 11.18 18.36
C MET A 1 -1.27 10.33 17.39
N PRO A 2 -2.55 10.61 17.11
CA PRO A 2 -3.20 10.03 15.95
C PRO A 2 -3.27 11.11 14.87
N MET A 3 -2.24 11.23 14.03
CA MET A 3 -2.31 12.13 12.87
C MET A 3 -2.93 11.42 11.65
N TYR A 4 -2.98 10.08 11.64
CA TYR A 4 -3.51 9.30 10.53
C TYR A 4 -4.51 8.26 11.03
N TYR A 5 -5.77 8.42 10.64
CA TYR A 5 -6.82 7.43 10.84
C TYR A 5 -6.97 6.56 9.58
N ALA A 6 -7.14 5.25 9.76
CA ALA A 6 -7.47 4.38 8.64
C ALA A 6 -8.92 4.60 8.23
N VAL A 7 -9.15 5.14 7.03
CA VAL A 7 -10.48 5.39 6.47
C VAL A 7 -10.56 4.82 5.05
N PRO A 8 -10.57 3.47 4.88
CA PRO A 8 -10.44 2.85 3.56
C PRO A 8 -11.54 3.26 2.58
N TRP A 9 -12.78 3.38 3.03
CA TRP A 9 -13.90 3.85 2.19
C TRP A 9 -13.72 5.27 1.64
N GLY A 10 -12.83 6.06 2.25
CA GLY A 10 -12.54 7.43 1.82
C GLY A 10 -11.87 7.50 0.45
N ILE A 11 -11.01 6.53 0.10
CA ILE A 11 -10.30 6.55 -1.20
C ILE A 11 -11.28 6.42 -2.36
N GLU A 12 -12.32 5.60 -2.23
CA GLU A 12 -13.36 5.48 -3.25
C GLU A 12 -14.10 6.80 -3.43
N LYS A 13 -14.49 7.45 -2.33
CA LYS A 13 -15.20 8.75 -2.41
C LYS A 13 -14.34 9.82 -3.09
N VAL A 14 -13.05 9.91 -2.74
CA VAL A 14 -12.13 10.88 -3.36
C VAL A 14 -11.95 10.58 -4.85
N VAL A 15 -11.70 9.33 -5.24
CA VAL A 15 -11.51 8.96 -6.64
C VAL A 15 -12.78 9.22 -7.47
N MET A 16 -13.95 8.86 -6.95
CA MET A 16 -15.22 9.12 -7.63
C MET A 16 -15.51 10.62 -7.77
N HIS A 17 -15.19 11.42 -6.74
CA HIS A 17 -15.28 12.87 -6.84
C HIS A 17 -14.36 13.43 -7.93
N MET A 18 -13.11 12.96 -8.00
CA MET A 18 -12.17 13.39 -9.04
C MET A 18 -12.65 12.99 -10.44
N LYS A 19 -13.20 11.79 -10.59
CA LYS A 19 -13.83 11.32 -11.83
C LYS A 19 -14.94 12.27 -12.29
N GLU A 20 -15.90 12.55 -11.43
CA GLU A 20 -17.07 13.39 -11.75
C GLU A 20 -16.66 14.83 -12.04
N ARG A 21 -15.73 15.37 -11.25
CA ARG A 21 -15.33 16.78 -11.32
C ARG A 21 -14.40 17.10 -12.49
N TYR A 22 -13.61 16.13 -12.95
CA TYR A 22 -12.53 16.33 -13.93
C TYR A 22 -12.66 15.37 -15.13
N ASN A 23 -13.88 15.10 -15.58
CA ASN A 23 -14.17 14.34 -16.80
C ASN A 23 -13.41 13.00 -16.90
N ASN A 24 -13.34 12.27 -15.78
CA ASN A 24 -12.63 10.99 -15.67
C ASN A 24 -11.18 11.03 -16.19
N THR A 25 -10.47 12.13 -15.92
CA THR A 25 -9.06 12.26 -16.32
C THR A 25 -8.23 11.10 -15.72
N PRO A 26 -7.36 10.45 -16.51
CA PRO A 26 -6.48 9.40 -16.03
C PRO A 26 -5.70 9.80 -14.78
N MET A 27 -5.72 8.97 -13.74
CA MET A 27 -5.09 9.30 -12.46
C MET A 27 -4.26 8.16 -11.87
N TYR A 28 -3.33 8.53 -11.01
CA TYR A 28 -2.48 7.63 -10.24
C TYR A 28 -2.60 7.98 -8.76
N ILE A 29 -2.71 6.97 -7.90
CA ILE A 29 -2.58 7.15 -6.46
C ILE A 29 -1.09 7.14 -6.14
N THR A 30 -0.49 8.32 -6.03
CA THR A 30 0.97 8.48 -5.91
C THR A 30 1.50 8.12 -4.53
N GLU A 31 0.68 8.21 -3.49
CA GLU A 31 1.05 7.82 -2.13
C GLU A 31 -0.16 7.30 -1.34
N ASN A 32 0.03 6.18 -0.65
CA ASN A 32 -0.88 5.69 0.39
C ASN A 32 -0.09 4.76 1.33
N GLY A 33 -0.20 4.96 2.65
CA GLY A 33 0.70 4.31 3.58
C GLY A 33 0.19 4.23 5.02
N TYR A 34 0.81 3.34 5.79
CA TYR A 34 0.51 3.11 7.20
C TYR A 34 1.75 3.38 8.07
N SER A 35 1.61 4.30 9.03
CA SER A 35 2.67 4.65 9.98
C SER A 35 2.62 3.76 11.22
N GLN A 36 3.77 3.20 11.61
CA GLN A 36 3.96 2.56 12.89
C GLN A 36 4.92 3.41 13.75
N ALA A 37 4.58 3.62 15.02
CA ALA A 37 5.46 4.34 15.94
C ALA A 37 6.75 3.54 16.24
N SER A 38 7.85 4.25 16.46
CA SER A 38 9.17 3.71 16.76
C SER A 38 9.84 4.50 17.87
N ASN A 39 10.67 3.83 18.66
CA ASN A 39 11.61 4.46 19.58
C ASN A 39 13.01 3.84 19.42
N SER A 40 14.00 4.33 20.18
CA SER A 40 15.40 3.92 20.07
C SER A 40 15.71 2.52 20.59
N SER A 41 14.81 1.89 21.36
CA SER A 41 15.02 0.52 21.86
C SER A 41 14.46 -0.56 20.94
N MET A 42 13.65 -0.18 19.95
CA MET A 42 13.05 -1.13 19.00
C MET A 42 14.06 -1.61 17.95
N THR A 43 13.90 -2.85 17.53
CA THR A 43 14.73 -3.57 16.57
C THR A 43 13.91 -4.03 15.38
N ALA A 44 14.55 -4.63 14.37
CA ALA A 44 13.86 -5.22 13.23
C ALA A 44 12.77 -6.22 13.65
N ALA A 45 12.96 -6.99 14.72
CA ALA A 45 12.01 -8.00 15.17
C ALA A 45 10.64 -7.39 15.56
N ASP A 46 10.63 -6.17 16.10
CA ASP A 46 9.42 -5.45 16.49
C ASP A 46 8.60 -4.95 15.28
N PHE A 47 9.20 -4.99 14.09
CA PHE A 47 8.66 -4.42 12.87
C PHE A 47 8.29 -5.46 11.81
N VAL A 48 8.76 -6.70 11.94
CA VAL A 48 8.54 -7.76 10.95
C VAL A 48 7.07 -8.16 10.84
N ASN A 49 6.33 -8.22 11.95
CA ASN A 49 4.94 -8.67 11.97
C ASN A 49 3.95 -7.49 11.93
N ASP A 50 3.93 -6.77 10.82
CA ASP A 50 3.13 -5.55 10.62
C ASP A 50 1.76 -5.80 9.99
N THR A 51 0.96 -6.70 10.59
CA THR A 51 -0.38 -7.08 10.10
C THR A 51 -1.32 -5.89 9.90
N GLU A 52 -1.21 -4.84 10.74
CA GLU A 52 -2.03 -3.63 10.57
C GLU A 52 -1.74 -2.90 9.26
N ARG A 53 -0.47 -2.87 8.82
CA ARG A 53 -0.08 -2.32 7.51
C ARG A 53 -0.62 -3.19 6.37
N VAL A 54 -0.60 -4.51 6.52
CA VAL A 54 -1.22 -5.44 5.54
C VAL A 54 -2.71 -5.13 5.38
N ASN A 55 -3.45 -5.08 6.49
CA ASN A 55 -4.88 -4.81 6.48
C ASN A 55 -5.19 -3.43 5.87
N PHE A 56 -4.41 -2.41 6.24
CA PHE A 56 -4.54 -1.07 5.67
C PHE A 56 -4.41 -1.08 4.14
N ILE A 57 -3.32 -1.63 3.60
CA ILE A 57 -3.09 -1.63 2.15
C ILE A 57 -4.16 -2.46 1.44
N HIS A 58 -4.50 -3.63 2.00
CA HIS A 58 -5.56 -4.50 1.47
C HIS A 58 -6.90 -3.77 1.35
N ASP A 59 -7.36 -3.12 2.42
CA ASP A 59 -8.67 -2.48 2.45
C ASP A 59 -8.73 -1.28 1.50
N TYR A 60 -7.67 -0.46 1.45
CA TYR A 60 -7.60 0.65 0.50
C TYR A 60 -7.61 0.17 -0.96
N LEU A 61 -6.95 -0.95 -1.27
CA LEU A 61 -7.00 -1.54 -2.61
C LEU A 61 -8.39 -2.10 -2.96
N ILE A 62 -9.14 -2.63 -1.98
CA ILE A 62 -10.54 -3.06 -2.20
C ILE A 62 -11.41 -1.88 -2.64
N TYR A 63 -11.37 -0.77 -1.90
CA TYR A 63 -12.18 0.40 -2.21
C TYR A 63 -11.71 1.11 -3.48
N LEU A 64 -10.40 1.13 -3.75
CA LEU A 64 -9.88 1.63 -5.03
C LEU A 64 -10.37 0.78 -6.21
N ASN A 65 -10.33 -0.55 -6.08
CA ASN A 65 -10.87 -1.46 -7.09
C ASN A 65 -12.39 -1.29 -7.27
N SER A 66 -13.13 -0.98 -6.20
CA SER A 66 -14.55 -0.61 -6.31
C SER A 66 -14.74 0.66 -7.16
N ALA A 67 -13.94 1.71 -6.95
CA ALA A 67 -13.98 2.92 -7.77
C ALA A 67 -13.66 2.65 -9.25
N ILE A 68 -12.64 1.83 -9.53
CA ILE A 68 -12.27 1.39 -10.88
C ILE A 68 -13.45 0.65 -11.53
N ARG A 69 -14.10 -0.27 -10.81
CA ARG A 69 -15.30 -1.00 -11.29
C ARG A 69 -16.49 -0.08 -11.54
N LYS A 70 -16.56 1.06 -10.85
CA LYS A 70 -17.54 2.13 -11.09
C LYS A 70 -17.12 3.09 -12.21
N GLY A 71 -16.05 2.78 -12.94
CA GLY A 71 -15.63 3.46 -14.17
C GLY A 71 -14.62 4.59 -13.98
N ALA A 72 -13.94 4.69 -12.84
CA ALA A 72 -12.82 5.63 -12.68
C ALA A 72 -11.57 5.14 -13.44
N ASP A 73 -10.91 6.01 -14.23
CA ASP A 73 -9.65 5.71 -14.92
C ASP A 73 -8.45 5.88 -13.97
N VAL A 74 -8.26 4.90 -13.08
CA VAL A 74 -7.08 4.81 -12.21
C VAL A 74 -6.07 3.84 -12.81
N ARG A 75 -4.84 4.31 -13.05
CA ARG A 75 -3.81 3.55 -13.78
C ARG A 75 -2.67 3.04 -12.91
N GLY A 76 -2.63 3.41 -11.64
CA GLY A 76 -1.63 2.90 -10.71
C GLY A 76 -1.84 3.32 -9.28
N TYR A 77 -1.18 2.61 -8.38
CA TYR A 77 -1.19 2.80 -6.94
C TYR A 77 0.21 2.55 -6.39
N PHE A 78 0.72 3.51 -5.62
CA PHE A 78 2.07 3.48 -5.08
C PHE A 78 2.01 3.52 -3.54
N VAL A 79 2.53 2.48 -2.91
CA VAL A 79 2.62 2.39 -1.44
C VAL A 79 3.70 3.36 -0.95
N TRP A 80 3.33 4.22 0.00
CA TRP A 80 4.28 4.92 0.85
C TRP A 80 4.56 4.06 2.09
N SER A 81 5.75 3.45 2.23
CA SER A 81 6.94 3.61 1.39
C SER A 81 7.69 2.29 1.19
N LEU A 82 8.66 2.27 0.27
CA LEU A 82 9.46 1.07 0.03
C LEU A 82 10.32 0.69 1.25
N ILE A 83 10.91 1.68 1.91
CA ILE A 83 11.83 1.54 3.04
C ILE A 83 11.52 2.55 4.12
N ASP A 84 11.87 2.24 5.37
CA ASP A 84 11.89 3.25 6.43
C ASP A 84 12.82 4.40 6.05
N ASN A 85 12.35 5.64 6.25
CA ASN A 85 13.06 6.85 5.88
C ASN A 85 12.94 7.92 6.99
N PHE A 86 13.38 9.15 6.70
CA PHE A 86 13.22 10.31 7.57
C PHE A 86 11.87 11.00 7.31
N GLU A 87 10.95 10.91 8.27
CA GLU A 87 9.57 11.40 8.16
C GLU A 87 9.43 12.85 8.66
N TRP A 88 10.18 13.76 8.04
CA TRP A 88 10.08 15.21 8.25
C TRP A 88 10.15 15.62 9.74
N LEU A 89 9.10 16.26 10.26
CA LEU A 89 9.01 16.71 11.65
C LEU A 89 9.04 15.54 12.66
N PHE A 90 8.75 14.31 12.22
CA PHE A 90 8.80 13.12 13.05
C PHE A 90 10.16 12.43 13.03
N GLY A 91 11.06 12.85 12.13
CA GLY A 91 12.36 12.21 11.93
C GLY A 91 12.23 10.71 11.82
N PHE A 92 12.86 9.97 12.73
CA PHE A 92 12.85 8.51 12.74
C PHE A 92 11.89 7.89 13.76
N THR A 93 10.90 8.64 14.26
CA THR A 93 9.93 8.14 15.24
C THR A 93 8.71 7.47 14.60
N LEU A 94 8.56 7.60 13.28
CA LEU A 94 7.54 6.91 12.48
C LEU A 94 8.19 6.03 11.42
N ARG A 95 7.50 4.93 11.09
CA ARG A 95 7.92 3.92 10.13
C ARG A 95 6.81 3.65 9.14
N PHE A 96 7.06 3.94 7.87
CA PHE A 96 6.13 3.65 6.77
C PHE A 96 6.60 2.51 5.87
N GLY A 97 7.87 2.11 5.97
CA GLY A 97 8.50 1.23 5.01
C GLY A 97 7.94 -0.17 5.01
N LEU A 98 7.71 -0.73 3.82
CA LEU A 98 7.56 -2.17 3.60
C LEU A 98 8.81 -2.94 4.08
N HIS A 99 9.98 -2.29 4.03
CA HIS A 99 11.22 -2.80 4.62
C HIS A 99 11.64 -1.97 5.82
N HIS A 100 11.93 -2.67 6.91
CA HIS A 100 12.64 -2.06 8.02
C HIS A 100 14.07 -1.67 7.60
N VAL A 101 14.55 -0.51 8.04
CA VAL A 101 15.94 -0.08 7.89
C VAL A 101 16.58 0.09 9.26
N ASP A 102 17.67 -0.64 9.51
CA ASP A 102 18.59 -0.31 10.59
C ASP A 102 19.44 0.88 10.13
N PHE A 103 19.23 2.07 10.70
CA PHE A 103 19.95 3.26 10.23
C PHE A 103 21.43 3.28 10.58
N LYS A 104 21.90 2.47 11.55
CA LYS A 104 23.32 2.37 11.85
C LYS A 104 24.03 1.52 10.81
N THR A 105 23.44 0.38 10.46
CA THR A 105 24.08 -0.61 9.56
C THR A 105 23.60 -0.51 8.11
N GLN A 106 22.54 0.26 7.85
CA GLN A 106 21.83 0.34 6.57
C GLN A 106 21.25 -0.99 6.09
N LYS A 107 21.17 -2.01 6.96
CA LYS A 107 20.55 -3.29 6.64
C LYS A 107 19.05 -3.12 6.45
N ARG A 108 18.52 -3.71 5.36
CA ARG A 108 17.08 -3.74 5.08
C ARG A 108 16.51 -5.12 5.38
N THR A 109 15.42 -5.16 6.13
CA THR A 109 14.72 -6.39 6.49
C THR A 109 13.27 -6.29 6.01
N PRO A 110 12.80 -7.20 5.13
CA PRO A 110 11.43 -7.15 4.66
C PRO A 110 10.45 -7.43 5.81
N ARG A 111 9.36 -6.67 5.88
CA ARG A 111 8.25 -6.91 6.80
C ARG A 111 7.24 -7.87 6.17
N LEU A 112 6.25 -8.30 6.96
CA LEU A 112 5.13 -9.11 6.47
C LEU A 112 4.41 -8.42 5.31
N SER A 113 4.19 -7.11 5.41
CA SER A 113 3.61 -6.28 4.35
C SER A 113 4.39 -6.31 3.03
N ALA A 114 5.72 -6.32 3.05
CA ALA A 114 6.53 -6.45 1.83
C ALA A 114 6.24 -7.79 1.14
N LYS A 115 6.22 -8.89 1.91
CA LYS A 115 5.97 -10.23 1.39
C LYS A 115 4.53 -10.36 0.86
N TRP A 116 3.56 -9.83 1.60
CA TRP A 116 2.16 -9.79 1.20
C TRP A 116 1.96 -8.98 -0.09
N TYR A 117 2.51 -7.76 -0.16
CA TYR A 117 2.36 -6.89 -1.32
C TYR A 117 3.03 -7.48 -2.57
N SER A 118 4.20 -8.12 -2.41
CA SER A 118 4.85 -8.87 -3.50
C SER A 118 3.97 -10.00 -4.03
N ASN A 119 3.32 -10.76 -3.14
CA ASN A 119 2.42 -11.85 -3.54
C ASN A 119 1.14 -11.31 -4.21
N PHE A 120 0.58 -10.22 -3.69
CA PHE A 120 -0.55 -9.53 -4.29
C PHE A 120 -0.24 -9.08 -5.73
N LEU A 121 0.89 -8.40 -5.95
CA LEU A 121 1.31 -7.94 -7.27
C LEU A 121 1.58 -9.09 -8.26
N LYS A 122 2.07 -10.23 -7.77
CA LYS A 122 2.25 -11.43 -8.58
C LYS A 122 0.91 -12.05 -9.01
N GLY A 123 -0.21 -11.67 -8.41
CA GLY A 123 -1.53 -12.22 -8.64
C GLY A 123 -1.68 -13.65 -8.09
N SER A 124 -2.93 -14.09 -7.90
CA SER A 124 -3.17 -15.49 -7.51
C SER A 124 -2.81 -16.43 -8.66
N LYS A 125 -2.25 -17.62 -8.35
CA LYS A 125 -2.03 -18.68 -9.35
C LYS A 125 -3.33 -19.06 -10.06
N ILE A 126 -4.48 -18.96 -9.38
CA ILE A 126 -5.82 -19.24 -9.90
C ILE A 126 -6.22 -18.22 -10.98
N ALA A 127 -5.96 -16.92 -10.77
CA ALA A 127 -6.25 -15.89 -11.78
C ALA A 127 -5.35 -16.04 -13.03
N LYS A 128 -4.16 -16.63 -12.86
CA LYS A 128 -3.24 -16.93 -13.97
C LYS A 128 -3.68 -18.16 -14.78
N SER A 129 -4.17 -19.22 -14.13
CA SER A 129 -4.69 -20.40 -14.84
C SER A 129 -5.97 -20.08 -15.61
N VAL A 130 -6.90 -19.33 -15.01
CA VAL A 130 -8.13 -18.91 -15.71
C VAL A 130 -7.81 -18.03 -16.93
N ARG A 131 -6.79 -17.17 -16.86
CA ARG A 131 -6.34 -16.38 -18.01
C ARG A 131 -5.66 -17.21 -19.09
N SER A 132 -4.90 -18.26 -18.72
CA SER A 132 -4.31 -19.15 -19.72
C SER A 132 -5.37 -19.97 -20.44
N ASP A 133 -6.38 -20.44 -19.70
CA ASP A 133 -7.45 -21.27 -20.26
C ASP A 133 -8.31 -20.47 -21.25
N LEU A 134 -8.62 -19.20 -20.96
CA LEU A 134 -9.34 -18.31 -21.87
C LEU A 134 -8.53 -17.83 -23.09
N SER A 135 -7.20 -17.96 -23.05
CA SER A 135 -6.30 -17.56 -24.16
C SER A 135 -6.04 -18.66 -25.18
N LEU A 136 -6.54 -19.89 -24.92
CA LEU A 136 -6.41 -21.05 -25.80
C LEU A 136 -7.67 -21.30 -26.66
N GLU A 137 -8.71 -20.48 -26.52
CA GLU A 137 -9.97 -20.59 -27.27
C GLU A 137 -10.03 -19.71 -28.55
N TYR A 138 -8.88 -19.19 -29.02
CA TYR A 138 -8.75 -18.48 -30.31
C TYR A 138 -7.56 -18.98 -31.13
#